data_AF-A0A6N3CEU2-F1
#
_entry.id   AF-A0A6N3CEU2-F1
#
_cell.length_a   1.000
_cell.length_b   1.000
_cell.length_c   1.000
_cell.angle_alpha   90.00
_cell.angle_beta   90.00
_cell.angle_gamma   90.00
#
_symmetry.space_group_name_H-M   'P 1'
#
loop_
_entity.id
_entity.type
_entity.pdbx_description
1 polymer ?
#
loop_
_entity_poly.entity_id
_entity_poly.type
_entity_poly.pdbx_seq_one_letter_code
_entity_poly.pdbx_strand_id
1 'polypeptide(L)'
;MKGKRGFSLIEIVVVLMIFAILAALAWPALTNYYRDSNEEIYLAEGDKVLTAAQVEAKKLCSEVNGATKLDDIALKDSDGKILKRTALKGELVSIYPNDTRDDVGFFCYKVEDGSCYVIYENGKLYISKDEVYYMDNIADRVRRGFLILFGDMWEEYFSKSGKVVMDSNGPNFGIKYEAKLKEMGIDISLCSFRIYVNDHGKNGDGSDATFTLTVSSKRITNEMAETKEEFQITRYIFTGGIKEGNYSKYTGTAKAVLKSENDTSGIRHNYAVIEANANSLKPVK
;
A
#
# COMPACT_ATOMS: atom_id res chain seq x y z
N MET A 1 53.96 59.36 -21.63
CA MET A 1 53.37 58.00 -21.59
C MET A 1 52.80 57.79 -20.19
N LYS A 2 51.46 57.62 -20.05
CA LYS A 2 50.83 57.38 -18.73
C LYS A 2 51.08 55.93 -18.32
N GLY A 3 51.80 55.73 -17.21
CA GLY A 3 52.07 54.41 -16.63
C GLY A 3 50.77 53.73 -16.15
N LYS A 4 50.56 52.48 -16.56
CA LYS A 4 49.45 51.66 -16.09
C LYS A 4 49.75 51.25 -14.65
N ARG A 5 48.95 51.72 -13.69
CA ARG A 5 48.97 51.21 -12.31
C ARG A 5 48.28 49.84 -12.34
N GLY A 6 49.06 48.77 -12.21
CA GLY A 6 48.52 47.43 -11.97
C GLY A 6 47.97 47.34 -10.54
N PHE A 7 46.93 46.51 -10.36
CA PHE A 7 46.45 46.16 -9.02
C PHE A 7 47.58 45.51 -8.21
N SER A 8 47.68 45.88 -6.93
CA SER A 8 48.62 45.25 -6.00
C SER A 8 48.13 43.86 -5.62
N LEU A 9 49.05 42.93 -5.35
CA LEU A 9 48.74 41.58 -4.90
C LEU A 9 47.82 41.60 -3.67
N ILE A 10 48.05 42.55 -2.76
CA ILE A 10 47.25 42.71 -1.54
C ILE A 10 45.80 43.08 -1.85
N GLU A 11 45.56 43.91 -2.87
CA GLU A 11 44.21 44.34 -3.24
C GLU A 11 43.40 43.16 -3.78
N ILE A 12 44.04 42.26 -4.53
CA ILE A 12 43.40 41.04 -5.05
C ILE A 12 43.04 40.09 -3.91
N VAL A 13 43.95 39.86 -2.95
CA VAL A 13 43.71 38.93 -1.84
C VAL A 13 42.56 39.41 -0.94
N VAL A 14 42.49 40.70 -0.64
CA VAL A 14 41.41 41.28 0.16
C VAL A 14 40.05 41.10 -0.54
N VAL A 15 39.99 41.35 -1.85
CA VAL A 15 38.77 41.18 -2.63
C VAL A 15 38.32 39.70 -2.64
N LEU A 16 39.24 38.76 -2.86
CA LEU A 16 38.95 37.33 -2.81
C LEU A 16 38.47 36.86 -1.43
N MET A 17 39.05 37.39 -0.35
CA MET A 17 38.63 37.09 1.01
C MET A 17 37.19 37.58 1.28
N ILE A 18 36.84 38.77 0.82
CA ILE A 18 35.46 39.29 0.92
C ILE A 18 34.51 38.38 0.13
N PHE A 19 34.86 37.98 -1.10
CA PHE A 19 34.05 37.04 -1.88
C PHE A 19 33.86 35.70 -1.16
N ALA A 20 34.89 35.16 -0.50
CA ALA A 20 34.80 33.92 0.25
C ALA A 20 33.83 34.02 1.45
N ILE A 21 33.88 35.13 2.19
CA ILE A 21 32.97 35.37 3.32
C ILE A 21 31.52 35.53 2.83
N LEU A 22 31.31 36.30 1.76
CA LEU A 22 29.98 36.47 1.16
C LEU A 22 29.41 35.15 0.65
N ALA A 23 30.22 34.33 -0.02
CA ALA A 23 29.81 33.00 -0.47
C ALA A 23 29.46 32.07 0.71
N ALA A 24 30.25 32.10 1.78
CA ALA A 24 30.01 31.27 2.97
C ALA A 24 28.68 31.63 3.69
N LEU A 25 28.31 32.92 3.71
CA LEU A 25 27.03 33.36 4.29
C LEU A 25 25.84 33.10 3.35
N ALA A 26 26.04 33.19 2.04
CA ALA A 26 24.99 32.95 1.05
C ALA A 26 24.69 31.45 0.87
N TRP A 27 25.69 30.58 1.05
CA TRP A 27 25.59 29.14 0.78
C TRP A 27 24.44 28.45 1.55
N PRO A 28 24.29 28.61 2.88
CA PRO A 28 23.20 27.96 3.63
C PRO A 28 21.80 28.45 3.21
N ALA A 29 21.67 29.73 2.88
CA ALA A 29 20.40 30.33 2.46
C ALA A 29 19.97 29.83 1.08
N LEU A 30 20.90 29.74 0.12
CA LEU A 30 20.67 29.13 -1.19
C LEU A 30 20.25 27.66 -1.03
N THR A 31 20.99 26.86 -0.24
CA THR A 31 20.67 25.43 -0.07
C THR A 31 19.30 25.17 0.57
N ASN A 32 18.86 26.00 1.52
CA ASN A 32 17.52 25.84 2.12
C ASN A 32 16.40 26.32 1.18
N TYR A 33 16.61 27.39 0.42
CA TYR A 33 15.63 27.87 -0.56
C TYR A 33 15.38 26.86 -1.68
N TYR A 34 16.43 26.16 -2.15
CA TYR A 34 16.28 25.05 -3.10
C TYR A 34 15.52 23.86 -2.51
N ARG A 35 15.63 23.62 -1.20
CA ARG A 35 15.04 22.45 -0.55
C ARG A 35 13.54 22.60 -0.33
N ASP A 36 13.08 23.80 0.05
CA ASP A 36 11.66 24.07 0.31
C ASP A 36 10.89 24.35 -1.01
N SER A 37 11.53 24.97 -2.01
CA SER A 37 10.91 25.22 -3.32
C SER A 37 10.60 23.94 -4.08
N ASN A 38 11.42 22.90 -3.92
CA ASN A 38 11.19 21.61 -4.57
C ASN A 38 10.00 20.86 -3.98
N GLU A 39 9.71 21.03 -2.68
CA GLU A 39 8.57 20.37 -2.04
C GLU A 39 7.24 20.89 -2.62
N GLU A 40 7.09 22.20 -2.85
CA GLU A 40 5.90 22.74 -3.53
C GLU A 40 5.78 22.26 -4.98
N ILE A 41 6.90 22.13 -5.69
CA ILE A 41 6.92 21.59 -7.06
C ILE A 41 6.44 20.15 -7.07
N TYR A 42 6.98 19.30 -6.19
CA TYR A 42 6.59 17.89 -6.14
C TYR A 42 5.13 17.71 -5.70
N LEU A 43 4.63 18.50 -4.74
CA LEU A 43 3.21 18.49 -4.40
C LEU A 43 2.33 18.88 -5.60
N ALA A 44 2.74 19.89 -6.38
CA ALA A 44 2.03 20.27 -7.60
C ALA A 44 2.08 19.18 -8.69
N GLU A 45 3.16 18.39 -8.76
CA GLU A 45 3.20 17.18 -9.59
C GLU A 45 2.18 16.15 -9.10
N GLY A 46 2.13 15.91 -7.79
CA GLY A 46 1.11 15.06 -7.15
C GLY A 46 -0.31 15.48 -7.48
N ASP A 47 -0.64 16.77 -7.41
CA ASP A 47 -1.97 17.30 -7.77
C ASP A 47 -2.35 17.00 -9.23
N LYS A 48 -1.38 17.07 -10.16
CA LYS A 48 -1.62 16.71 -11.56
C LYS A 48 -1.93 15.22 -11.69
N VAL A 49 -1.16 14.38 -11.00
CA VAL A 49 -1.40 12.93 -10.95
C VAL A 49 -2.77 12.62 -10.37
N LEU A 50 -3.13 13.24 -9.25
CA LEU A 50 -4.44 13.12 -8.61
C LEU A 50 -5.56 13.46 -9.58
N THR A 51 -5.48 14.63 -10.20
CA THR A 51 -6.50 15.10 -11.15
C THR A 51 -6.66 14.14 -12.33
N ALA A 52 -5.55 13.71 -12.93
CA ALA A 52 -5.57 12.76 -14.05
C ALA A 52 -6.17 11.41 -13.63
N ALA A 53 -5.80 10.92 -12.44
CA ALA A 53 -6.30 9.68 -11.88
C ALA A 53 -7.80 9.73 -11.60
N GLN A 54 -8.30 10.81 -10.98
CA GLN A 54 -9.73 11.00 -10.69
C GLN A 54 -10.56 11.11 -11.98
N VAL A 55 -10.02 11.74 -13.03
CA VAL A 55 -10.67 11.77 -14.34
C VAL A 55 -10.80 10.36 -14.92
N GLU A 56 -9.75 9.55 -14.85
CA GLU A 56 -9.81 8.17 -15.32
C GLU A 56 -10.74 7.30 -14.45
N ALA A 57 -10.71 7.47 -13.13
CA ALA A 57 -11.62 6.81 -12.19
C ALA A 57 -13.09 7.08 -12.54
N LYS A 58 -13.46 8.35 -12.74
CA LYS A 58 -14.83 8.76 -13.14
C LYS A 58 -15.23 8.22 -14.51
N LYS A 59 -14.29 8.14 -15.45
CA LYS A 59 -14.53 7.53 -16.76
C LYS A 59 -14.84 6.03 -16.61
N LEU A 60 -14.00 5.30 -15.86
CA LEU A 60 -14.22 3.88 -15.57
C LEU A 60 -15.56 3.64 -14.86
N CYS A 61 -15.95 4.52 -13.95
CA CYS A 61 -17.24 4.52 -13.24
C CYS A 61 -18.45 4.73 -14.18
N SER A 62 -18.32 5.60 -15.19
CA SER A 62 -19.44 5.98 -16.07
C SER A 62 -19.67 5.02 -17.25
N GLU A 63 -18.69 4.20 -17.60
CA GLU A 63 -18.79 3.29 -18.76
C GLU A 63 -19.59 1.99 -18.48
N VAL A 64 -19.88 1.61 -17.22
CA VAL A 64 -20.71 0.43 -16.85
C VAL A 64 -21.41 0.67 -15.50
N ASN A 65 -22.61 0.11 -15.30
CA ASN A 65 -23.24 -0.03 -13.98
C ASN A 65 -22.33 -0.71 -12.94
N GLY A 66 -21.60 0.08 -12.14
CA GLY A 66 -21.14 -0.32 -10.82
C GLY A 66 -19.63 -0.45 -10.62
N ALA A 67 -19.25 -0.24 -9.35
CA ALA A 67 -17.93 -0.19 -8.73
C ALA A 67 -16.87 -1.23 -9.14
N THR A 68 -17.17 -2.22 -9.99
CA THR A 68 -16.28 -3.32 -10.41
C THR A 68 -15.13 -2.84 -11.31
N LYS A 69 -15.29 -1.73 -12.04
CA LYS A 69 -14.23 -1.19 -12.92
C LYS A 69 -13.19 -0.32 -12.22
N LEU A 70 -13.49 0.25 -11.04
CA LEU A 70 -12.46 1.00 -10.30
C LEU A 70 -11.37 0.10 -9.73
N ASP A 71 -11.66 -1.18 -9.50
CA ASP A 71 -10.61 -2.18 -9.21
C ASP A 71 -9.55 -2.24 -10.30
N ASP A 72 -9.98 -1.96 -11.54
CA ASP A 72 -9.09 -1.96 -12.67
C ASP A 72 -8.19 -0.74 -12.72
N ILE A 73 -8.36 0.31 -11.91
CA ILE A 73 -7.48 1.50 -12.00
C ILE A 73 -6.02 1.14 -11.72
N ALA A 74 -5.79 0.17 -10.80
CA ALA A 74 -4.48 -0.41 -10.54
C ALA A 74 -4.02 -1.37 -11.66
N LEU A 75 -4.96 -2.09 -12.28
CA LEU A 75 -4.70 -3.14 -13.28
C LEU A 75 -4.65 -2.63 -14.73
N LYS A 76 -5.16 -1.42 -15.03
CA LYS A 76 -5.30 -0.83 -16.37
C LYS A 76 -4.45 0.41 -16.60
N ASP A 77 -3.72 0.90 -15.58
CA ASP A 77 -2.63 1.85 -15.82
C ASP A 77 -1.35 1.18 -16.34
N SER A 78 -1.40 -0.11 -16.73
CA SER A 78 -0.28 -0.81 -17.36
C SER A 78 0.28 -0.11 -18.61
N ASP A 79 -0.54 0.72 -19.27
CA ASP A 79 -0.14 1.57 -20.39
C ASP A 79 0.43 2.94 -19.97
N GLY A 80 0.46 3.27 -18.67
CA GLY A 80 0.82 4.56 -18.11
C GLY A 80 -0.09 5.71 -18.56
N LYS A 81 -1.40 5.45 -18.72
CA LYS A 81 -2.39 6.44 -19.22
C LYS A 81 -2.51 7.63 -18.28
N ILE A 82 -2.45 7.41 -16.97
CA ILE A 82 -2.58 8.48 -15.98
C ILE A 82 -1.39 9.43 -16.10
N LEU A 83 -0.16 8.92 -16.08
CA LEU A 83 1.05 9.75 -16.26
C LEU A 83 1.14 10.39 -17.65
N LYS A 84 0.72 9.70 -18.71
CA LYS A 84 0.68 10.28 -20.07
C LYS A 84 -0.19 11.54 -20.14
N ARG A 85 -1.25 11.65 -19.33
CA ARG A 85 -2.11 12.84 -19.27
C ARG A 85 -1.46 14.02 -18.54
N THR A 86 -0.48 13.76 -17.66
CA THR A 86 0.17 14.81 -16.86
C THR A 86 1.43 15.37 -17.52
N ALA A 87 1.97 14.68 -18.54
CA ALA A 87 3.28 14.95 -19.15
C ALA A 87 4.45 14.93 -18.15
N LEU A 88 4.25 14.31 -16.98
CA LEU A 88 5.29 14.09 -15.99
C LEU A 88 6.14 12.88 -16.38
N LYS A 89 7.40 12.90 -15.95
CA LYS A 89 8.39 11.85 -16.26
C LYS A 89 8.71 10.94 -15.08
N GLY A 90 8.13 11.21 -13.92
CA GLY A 90 8.20 10.29 -12.79
C GLY A 90 7.42 8.99 -13.04
N GLU A 91 7.29 8.19 -12.00
CA GLU A 91 6.70 6.86 -12.05
C GLU A 91 5.50 6.77 -11.11
N LEU A 92 4.37 6.26 -11.60
CA LEU A 92 3.21 5.97 -10.76
C LEU A 92 3.41 4.58 -10.19
N VAL A 93 3.93 4.52 -8.97
CA VAL A 93 4.32 3.28 -8.30
C VAL A 93 3.09 2.45 -7.93
N SER A 94 2.02 3.11 -7.48
CA SER A 94 0.75 2.44 -7.19
C SER A 94 -0.41 3.42 -7.12
N ILE A 95 -1.61 2.91 -7.34
CA ILE A 95 -2.87 3.64 -7.22
C ILE A 95 -4.00 2.68 -6.82
N TYR A 96 -4.89 3.09 -5.92
CA TYR A 96 -6.05 2.31 -5.49
C TYR A 96 -7.31 3.18 -5.33
N PRO A 97 -8.51 2.62 -5.54
CA PRO A 97 -9.75 3.31 -5.25
C PRO A 97 -9.97 3.51 -3.74
N ASN A 98 -10.83 4.47 -3.39
CA ASN A 98 -11.32 4.68 -2.03
C ASN A 98 -12.27 3.54 -1.57
N ASP A 99 -12.64 3.52 -0.29
CA ASP A 99 -13.47 2.45 0.28
C ASP A 99 -14.87 2.37 -0.35
N THR A 100 -15.44 3.51 -0.73
CA THR A 100 -16.72 3.61 -1.45
C THR A 100 -16.61 3.23 -2.93
N ARG A 101 -15.38 3.07 -3.43
CA ARG A 101 -15.03 2.64 -4.79
C ARG A 101 -15.65 3.52 -5.87
N ASP A 102 -15.75 4.80 -5.60
CA ASP A 102 -16.30 5.82 -6.47
C ASP A 102 -15.28 6.90 -6.86
N ASP A 103 -14.11 6.91 -6.21
CA ASP A 103 -13.00 7.80 -6.53
C ASP A 103 -11.64 7.17 -6.18
N VAL A 104 -10.55 7.88 -6.49
CA VAL A 104 -9.19 7.53 -6.04
C VAL A 104 -9.12 7.68 -4.52
N GLY A 105 -8.59 6.68 -3.84
CA GLY A 105 -8.37 6.70 -2.38
C GLY A 105 -6.91 6.80 -1.99
N PHE A 106 -6.03 6.28 -2.84
CA PHE A 106 -4.60 6.26 -2.62
C PHE A 106 -3.83 6.35 -3.94
N PHE A 107 -2.70 7.05 -3.97
CA PHE A 107 -1.64 6.77 -4.93
C PHE A 107 -0.26 7.11 -4.36
N CYS A 108 0.77 6.53 -4.98
CA CYS A 108 2.17 6.85 -4.75
C CYS A 108 2.86 7.17 -6.07
N TYR A 109 3.36 8.38 -6.22
CA TYR A 109 4.09 8.86 -7.38
C TYR A 109 5.55 9.14 -6.99
N LYS A 110 6.49 8.46 -7.66
CA LYS A 110 7.92 8.70 -7.52
C LYS A 110 8.33 9.80 -8.50
N VAL A 111 8.97 10.86 -8.01
CA VAL A 111 9.42 11.97 -8.85
C VAL A 111 10.55 11.54 -9.79
N GLU A 112 10.73 12.22 -10.93
CA GLU A 112 11.68 11.85 -12.00
C GLU A 112 13.12 11.64 -11.49
N ASP A 113 13.58 12.49 -10.58
CA ASP A 113 14.94 12.42 -10.02
C ASP A 113 15.10 11.35 -8.93
N GLY A 114 14.01 10.68 -8.54
CA GLY A 114 13.99 9.65 -7.50
C GLY A 114 14.24 10.17 -6.08
N SER A 115 14.22 11.49 -5.86
CA SER A 115 14.53 12.10 -4.56
C SER A 115 13.44 11.90 -3.50
N CYS A 116 12.20 11.70 -3.91
CA CYS A 116 11.06 11.52 -3.02
C CYS A 116 9.87 10.82 -3.69
N TYR A 117 8.81 10.65 -2.89
CA TYR A 117 7.53 10.12 -3.29
C TYR A 117 6.45 11.09 -2.86
N VAL A 118 5.49 11.34 -3.74
CA VAL A 118 4.29 12.13 -3.47
C VAL A 118 3.13 11.16 -3.29
N ILE A 119 2.50 11.21 -2.12
CA ILE A 119 1.46 10.28 -1.71
C ILE A 119 0.16 11.04 -1.54
N TYR A 120 -0.90 10.51 -2.15
CA TYR A 120 -2.27 10.89 -1.82
C TYR A 120 -2.90 9.82 -0.96
N GLU A 121 -3.48 10.21 0.17
CA GLU A 121 -4.22 9.31 1.05
C GLU A 121 -5.23 10.11 1.89
N ASN A 122 -6.43 9.56 2.09
CA ASN A 122 -7.45 10.16 2.96
C ASN A 122 -7.74 11.64 2.64
N GLY A 123 -7.74 11.99 1.34
CA GLY A 123 -8.01 13.35 0.88
C GLY A 123 -6.85 14.34 1.04
N LYS A 124 -5.63 13.87 1.36
CA LYS A 124 -4.45 14.71 1.56
C LYS A 124 -3.27 14.27 0.72
N LEU A 125 -2.51 15.24 0.23
CA LEU A 125 -1.22 15.04 -0.43
C LEU A 125 -0.07 15.37 0.53
N TYR A 126 0.99 14.58 0.48
CA TYR A 126 2.23 14.83 1.23
C TYR A 126 3.43 14.15 0.56
N ILE A 127 4.63 14.54 1.00
CA ILE A 127 5.91 14.03 0.47
C ILE A 127 6.55 13.09 1.48
N SER A 128 7.13 11.99 0.99
CA SER A 128 8.00 11.08 1.72
C SER A 128 9.35 10.94 1.03
N LYS A 129 10.45 10.96 1.80
CA LYS A 129 11.82 10.79 1.28
C LYS A 129 12.31 9.35 1.35
N ASP A 130 11.69 8.55 2.19
CA ASP A 130 11.92 7.10 2.22
C ASP A 130 11.14 6.46 1.07
N GLU A 131 11.72 5.42 0.46
CA GLU A 131 10.96 4.47 -0.37
C GLU A 131 9.72 4.08 0.42
N VAL A 132 8.57 4.58 -0.02
CA VAL A 132 7.32 4.53 0.74
C VAL A 132 6.87 3.09 0.80
N TYR A 133 7.38 2.38 1.79
CA TYR A 133 6.71 1.27 2.39
C TYR A 133 5.71 1.85 3.39
N TYR A 134 4.45 1.87 2.97
CA TYR A 134 3.26 1.97 3.81
C TYR A 134 2.89 3.37 4.29
N MET A 135 1.85 3.91 3.66
CA MET A 135 0.86 4.71 4.38
C MET A 135 -0.52 4.05 4.34
N ASP A 136 -0.78 3.22 3.32
CA ASP A 136 -1.68 2.08 3.45
C ASP A 136 -0.90 0.90 4.07
N ASN A 137 -1.19 0.51 5.31
CA ASN A 137 -0.47 -0.60 5.93
C ASN A 137 -0.66 -1.89 5.10
N ILE A 138 0.31 -2.83 5.12
CA ILE A 138 0.21 -4.08 4.32
C ILE A 138 -1.13 -4.79 4.52
N ALA A 139 -1.70 -4.68 5.72
CA ALA A 139 -2.98 -5.27 6.05
C ALA A 139 -4.15 -4.62 5.29
N ASP A 140 -4.15 -3.31 5.07
CA ASP A 140 -5.19 -2.58 4.35
C ASP A 140 -5.09 -2.87 2.84
N ARG A 141 -3.88 -3.00 2.31
CA ARG A 141 -3.65 -3.45 0.92
C ARG A 141 -4.16 -4.86 0.71
N VAL A 142 -3.78 -5.78 1.61
CA VAL A 142 -4.23 -7.16 1.61
C VAL A 142 -5.75 -7.22 1.74
N ARG A 143 -6.36 -6.40 2.60
CA ARG A 143 -7.81 -6.27 2.74
C ARG A 143 -8.49 -5.89 1.43
N ARG A 144 -8.01 -4.85 0.75
CA ARG A 144 -8.58 -4.43 -0.54
C ARG A 144 -8.43 -5.50 -1.61
N GLY A 145 -7.25 -6.10 -1.71
CA GLY A 145 -7.02 -7.23 -2.61
C GLY A 145 -7.96 -8.40 -2.32
N PHE A 146 -8.18 -8.71 -1.05
CA PHE A 146 -9.14 -9.74 -0.65
C PHE A 146 -10.55 -9.43 -1.06
N LEU A 147 -11.05 -8.20 -0.88
CA LEU A 147 -12.41 -7.85 -1.27
C LEU A 147 -12.67 -8.09 -2.77
N ILE A 148 -11.65 -7.88 -3.61
CA ILE A 148 -11.72 -8.17 -5.05
C ILE A 148 -11.78 -9.68 -5.30
N LEU A 149 -10.95 -10.44 -4.59
CA LEU A 149 -10.82 -11.88 -4.77
C LEU A 149 -11.92 -12.69 -4.06
N PHE A 150 -12.66 -12.09 -3.12
CA PHE A 150 -13.49 -12.83 -2.18
C PHE A 150 -14.65 -13.57 -2.86
N GLY A 151 -15.20 -13.03 -3.97
CA GLY A 151 -16.20 -13.74 -4.77
C GLY A 151 -15.67 -15.07 -5.33
N ASP A 152 -14.50 -15.04 -5.99
CA ASP A 152 -13.83 -16.25 -6.48
C ASP A 152 -13.50 -17.21 -5.33
N MET A 153 -12.98 -16.68 -4.22
CA MET A 153 -12.65 -17.45 -3.02
C MET A 153 -13.87 -18.16 -2.44
N TRP A 154 -15.02 -17.48 -2.46
CA TRP A 154 -16.26 -18.03 -1.97
C TRP A 154 -16.66 -19.25 -2.78
N GLU A 155 -16.82 -19.06 -4.09
CA GLU A 155 -17.25 -20.12 -5.01
C GLU A 155 -16.31 -21.32 -4.98
N GLU A 156 -15.00 -21.09 -4.99
CA GLU A 156 -14.01 -22.17 -5.05
C GLU A 156 -13.80 -22.89 -3.71
N TYR A 157 -14.00 -22.21 -2.58
CA TYR A 157 -13.60 -22.72 -1.27
C TYR A 157 -14.67 -22.60 -0.20
N PHE A 158 -15.10 -21.38 0.15
CA PHE A 158 -15.95 -21.18 1.33
C PHE A 158 -17.40 -21.65 1.14
N SER A 159 -17.88 -21.79 -0.09
CA SER A 159 -19.17 -22.41 -0.41
C SER A 159 -19.27 -23.89 0.00
N LYS A 160 -18.13 -24.55 0.22
CA LYS A 160 -18.05 -25.98 0.54
C LYS A 160 -18.29 -26.23 2.02
N SER A 161 -19.12 -27.25 2.32
CA SER A 161 -19.42 -27.67 3.69
C SER A 161 -18.16 -27.88 4.54
N GLY A 162 -18.15 -27.28 5.73
CA GLY A 162 -17.05 -27.36 6.70
C GLY A 162 -15.82 -26.49 6.38
N LYS A 163 -15.80 -25.75 5.27
CA LYS A 163 -14.71 -24.83 4.92
C LYS A 163 -14.99 -23.44 5.50
N VAL A 164 -14.44 -23.19 6.69
CA VAL A 164 -14.55 -21.90 7.40
C VAL A 164 -13.23 -21.13 7.51
N VAL A 165 -12.07 -21.77 7.31
CA VAL A 165 -10.75 -21.12 7.51
C VAL A 165 -9.88 -21.25 6.28
N MET A 166 -9.18 -20.17 5.92
CA MET A 166 -8.08 -20.18 4.95
C MET A 166 -6.88 -19.45 5.54
N ASP A 167 -5.70 -20.04 5.40
CA ASP A 167 -4.44 -19.52 5.94
C ASP A 167 -3.46 -19.30 4.76
N SER A 168 -2.76 -18.17 4.70
CA SER A 168 -1.84 -17.83 3.58
C SER A 168 -0.78 -18.88 3.35
N ASN A 169 -0.25 -19.44 4.43
CA ASN A 169 0.80 -20.46 4.40
C ASN A 169 0.25 -21.87 4.15
N GLY A 170 -1.08 -22.04 4.03
CA GLY A 170 -1.72 -23.33 3.79
C GLY A 170 -1.51 -23.82 2.35
N PRO A 171 -1.39 -25.15 2.13
CA PRO A 171 -0.85 -25.70 0.89
C PRO A 171 -1.75 -25.61 -0.35
N ASN A 172 -3.02 -25.21 -0.18
CA ASN A 172 -4.01 -25.19 -1.27
C ASN A 172 -4.37 -23.77 -1.68
N PHE A 173 -5.36 -23.21 -0.99
CA PHE A 173 -5.99 -21.96 -1.42
C PHE A 173 -5.22 -20.73 -0.94
N GLY A 174 -4.61 -20.77 0.25
CA GLY A 174 -3.79 -19.68 0.77
C GLY A 174 -2.69 -19.24 -0.19
N ILE A 175 -1.85 -20.20 -0.61
CA ILE A 175 -0.75 -19.95 -1.56
C ILE A 175 -1.28 -19.51 -2.93
N LYS A 176 -2.40 -20.07 -3.39
CA LYS A 176 -3.05 -19.63 -4.65
C LYS A 176 -3.46 -18.16 -4.59
N TYR A 177 -4.11 -17.73 -3.51
CA TYR A 177 -4.57 -16.35 -3.35
C TYR A 177 -3.43 -15.39 -3.01
N GLU A 178 -2.35 -15.89 -2.38
CA GLU A 178 -1.08 -15.17 -2.27
C GLU A 178 -0.51 -14.80 -3.65
N ALA A 179 -0.47 -15.73 -4.59
CA ALA A 179 0.01 -15.47 -5.94
C ALA A 179 -0.87 -14.44 -6.66
N LYS A 180 -2.20 -14.55 -6.56
CA LYS A 180 -3.13 -13.57 -7.12
C LYS A 180 -2.94 -12.17 -6.53
N LEU A 181 -2.75 -12.05 -5.21
CA LEU A 181 -2.47 -10.76 -4.56
C LEU A 181 -1.15 -10.15 -5.08
N LYS A 182 -0.13 -10.98 -5.32
CA LYS A 182 1.14 -10.53 -5.91
C LYS A 182 0.97 -10.02 -7.35
N GLU A 183 0.16 -10.69 -8.17
CA GLU A 183 -0.21 -10.22 -9.51
C GLU A 183 -0.93 -8.87 -9.48
N MET A 184 -1.67 -8.58 -8.40
CA MET A 184 -2.31 -7.28 -8.13
C MET A 184 -1.34 -6.22 -7.56
N GLY A 185 -0.03 -6.50 -7.55
CA GLY A 185 0.99 -5.60 -6.99
C GLY A 185 1.01 -5.54 -5.46
N ILE A 186 0.35 -6.47 -4.77
CA ILE A 186 0.35 -6.57 -3.31
C ILE A 186 1.40 -7.60 -2.90
N ASP A 187 2.61 -7.14 -2.60
CA ASP A 187 3.69 -8.02 -2.14
C ASP A 187 3.45 -8.48 -0.70
N ILE A 188 2.94 -9.71 -0.57
CA ILE A 188 2.71 -10.34 0.73
C ILE A 188 3.86 -11.23 1.19
N SER A 189 5.04 -11.16 0.56
CA SER A 189 6.25 -11.82 1.08
C SER A 189 6.62 -11.31 2.49
N LEU A 190 6.12 -10.13 2.85
CA LEU A 190 6.33 -9.47 4.13
C LEU A 190 5.23 -9.74 5.16
N CYS A 191 4.17 -10.49 4.83
CA CYS A 191 3.09 -10.79 5.78
C CYS A 191 2.50 -12.19 5.59
N SER A 192 1.64 -12.58 6.53
CA SER A 192 0.76 -13.74 6.42
C SER A 192 -0.66 -13.27 6.68
N PHE A 193 -1.64 -13.98 6.13
CA PHE A 193 -3.05 -13.69 6.37
C PHE A 193 -3.80 -14.95 6.84
N ARG A 194 -4.89 -14.72 7.54
CA ARG A 194 -5.87 -15.73 7.93
C ARG A 194 -7.27 -15.19 7.72
N ILE A 195 -8.08 -15.94 6.99
CA ILE A 195 -9.50 -15.67 6.80
C ILE A 195 -10.30 -16.70 7.57
N TYR A 196 -11.30 -16.22 8.31
CA TYR A 196 -12.25 -17.05 9.04
C TYR A 196 -13.68 -16.59 8.71
N VAL A 197 -14.49 -17.46 8.13
CA VAL A 197 -15.93 -17.23 7.93
C VAL A 197 -16.64 -17.52 9.25
N ASN A 198 -17.19 -16.47 9.86
CA ASN A 198 -17.91 -16.56 11.13
C ASN A 198 -19.35 -17.06 10.93
N ASP A 199 -20.00 -16.59 9.87
CA ASP A 199 -21.35 -16.98 9.46
C ASP A 199 -21.37 -17.04 7.93
N HIS A 200 -21.88 -18.14 7.38
CA HIS A 200 -22.00 -18.35 5.94
C HIS A 200 -23.12 -17.54 5.28
N GLY A 201 -23.92 -16.86 6.08
CA GLY A 201 -25.10 -16.15 5.62
C GLY A 201 -26.28 -17.09 5.37
N LYS A 202 -27.47 -16.51 5.22
CA LYS A 202 -28.73 -17.25 5.04
C LYS A 202 -28.82 -17.92 3.67
N ASN A 203 -28.21 -17.31 2.66
CA ASN A 203 -28.33 -17.74 1.27
C ASN A 203 -27.20 -18.70 0.85
N GLY A 204 -26.13 -18.82 1.63
CA GLY A 204 -24.97 -19.68 1.30
C GLY A 204 -24.14 -19.21 0.11
N ASP A 205 -24.43 -18.03 -0.44
CA ASP A 205 -23.74 -17.41 -1.59
C ASP A 205 -22.73 -16.32 -1.15
N GLY A 206 -22.52 -16.15 0.15
CA GLY A 206 -21.58 -15.20 0.72
C GLY A 206 -22.06 -13.75 0.70
N SER A 207 -23.25 -13.49 0.15
CA SER A 207 -23.80 -12.14 0.01
C SER A 207 -24.11 -11.47 1.35
N ASP A 208 -24.44 -12.25 2.37
CA ASP A 208 -24.71 -11.81 3.75
C ASP A 208 -23.78 -12.47 4.78
N ALA A 209 -22.69 -13.10 4.33
CA ALA A 209 -21.73 -13.75 5.21
C ALA A 209 -21.02 -12.73 6.13
N THR A 210 -20.63 -13.19 7.31
CA THR A 210 -19.73 -12.44 8.17
C THR A 210 -18.40 -13.17 8.24
N PHE A 211 -17.30 -12.44 8.04
CA PHE A 211 -15.97 -13.04 8.01
C PHE A 211 -14.93 -12.10 8.60
N THR A 212 -13.82 -12.70 9.00
CA THR A 212 -12.70 -12.03 9.64
C THR A 212 -11.47 -12.21 8.76
N LEU A 213 -10.83 -11.12 8.36
CA LEU A 213 -9.49 -11.12 7.79
C LEU A 213 -8.50 -10.67 8.85
N THR A 214 -7.49 -11.48 9.16
CA THR A 214 -6.39 -11.12 10.04
C THR A 214 -5.10 -11.12 9.23
N VAL A 215 -4.33 -10.04 9.29
CA VAL A 215 -3.05 -9.91 8.59
C VAL A 215 -1.96 -9.62 9.63
N SER A 216 -0.85 -10.34 9.56
CA SER A 216 0.30 -10.15 10.43
C SER A 216 1.22 -9.02 9.94
N SER A 217 1.95 -8.41 10.88
CA SER A 217 2.94 -7.37 10.57
C SER A 217 4.23 -7.91 9.93
N LYS A 218 4.38 -9.24 9.86
CA LYS A 218 5.54 -9.93 9.27
C LYS A 218 5.13 -11.29 8.71
N ARG A 219 5.92 -11.85 7.79
CA ARG A 219 5.74 -13.23 7.31
C ARG A 219 5.96 -14.21 8.46
N ILE A 220 4.99 -15.10 8.66
CA ILE A 220 5.07 -16.09 9.73
C ILE A 220 5.80 -17.33 9.24
N THR A 221 6.70 -17.85 10.08
CA THR A 221 7.48 -19.07 9.83
C THR A 221 7.17 -20.17 10.86
N ASN A 222 7.58 -21.39 10.55
CA ASN A 222 7.46 -22.52 11.48
C ASN A 222 8.30 -22.31 12.75
N GLU A 223 9.46 -21.68 12.62
CA GLU A 223 10.33 -21.33 13.76
C GLU A 223 9.62 -20.40 14.76
N MET A 224 8.89 -19.39 14.27
CA MET A 224 8.10 -18.50 15.13
C MET A 224 7.04 -19.24 15.93
N ALA A 225 6.50 -20.34 15.39
CA ALA A 225 5.51 -21.17 16.08
C ALA A 225 6.15 -22.01 17.21
N GLU A 226 7.39 -22.43 17.02
CA GLU A 226 8.16 -23.17 18.03
C GLU A 226 8.62 -22.26 19.17
N THR A 227 9.10 -21.05 18.84
CA THR A 227 9.57 -20.05 19.81
C THR A 227 8.45 -19.29 20.50
N LYS A 228 7.19 -19.44 20.03
CA LYS A 228 6.00 -18.71 20.51
C LYS A 228 6.17 -17.19 20.43
N GLU A 229 6.88 -16.73 19.41
CA GLU A 229 7.13 -15.32 19.18
C GLU A 229 5.81 -14.55 18.99
N GLU A 230 5.68 -13.42 19.69
CA GLU A 230 4.54 -12.52 19.51
C GLU A 230 4.80 -11.50 18.40
N PHE A 231 3.76 -11.20 17.63
CA PHE A 231 3.81 -10.21 16.57
C PHE A 231 2.52 -9.42 16.48
N GLN A 232 2.60 -8.24 15.85
CA GLN A 232 1.44 -7.38 15.67
C GLN A 232 0.56 -7.93 14.56
N ILE A 233 -0.75 -7.74 14.71
CA ILE A 233 -1.75 -8.07 13.71
C ILE A 233 -2.71 -6.90 13.52
N THR A 234 -3.25 -6.82 12.32
CA THR A 234 -4.45 -6.03 12.02
C THR A 234 -5.57 -6.99 11.64
N ARG A 235 -6.76 -6.76 12.20
CA ARG A 235 -7.94 -7.58 11.99
C ARG A 235 -9.09 -6.73 11.47
N TYR A 236 -9.71 -7.21 10.41
CA TYR A 236 -10.93 -6.64 9.82
C TYR A 236 -12.06 -7.62 10.07
N ILE A 237 -13.15 -7.13 10.65
CA ILE A 237 -14.38 -7.90 10.83
C ILE A 237 -15.40 -7.32 9.86
N PHE A 238 -15.78 -8.12 8.86
CA PHE A 238 -16.74 -7.75 7.84
C PHE A 238 -18.15 -8.21 8.23
N THR A 239 -19.11 -7.31 8.03
CA THR A 239 -20.53 -7.54 8.28
C THR A 239 -21.32 -7.22 7.00
N GLY A 240 -22.24 -8.09 6.59
CA GLY A 240 -23.07 -7.85 5.39
C GLY A 240 -22.45 -8.36 4.08
N GLY A 241 -21.53 -9.31 4.14
CA GLY A 241 -20.94 -9.98 2.99
C GLY A 241 -20.01 -9.12 2.13
N ILE A 242 -19.85 -9.54 0.87
CA ILE A 242 -18.88 -9.02 -0.11
C ILE A 242 -19.23 -7.61 -0.60
N LYS A 243 -20.54 -7.33 -0.69
CA LYS A 243 -21.06 -6.19 -1.48
C LYS A 243 -20.98 -4.86 -0.74
N GLU A 244 -21.10 -4.87 0.59
CA GLU A 244 -21.20 -3.63 1.35
C GLU A 244 -19.83 -3.09 1.79
N GLY A 245 -18.78 -3.91 1.81
CA GLY A 245 -17.44 -3.48 2.21
C GLY A 245 -17.35 -2.94 3.65
N ASN A 246 -18.41 -3.05 4.44
CA ASN A 246 -18.49 -2.55 5.81
C ASN A 246 -17.60 -3.42 6.71
N TYR A 247 -16.60 -2.79 7.35
CA TYR A 247 -15.72 -3.47 8.30
C TYR A 247 -15.44 -2.65 9.56
N SER A 248 -15.22 -3.37 10.65
CA SER A 248 -14.59 -2.84 11.85
C SER A 248 -13.12 -3.25 11.87
N LYS A 249 -12.22 -2.29 12.09
CA LYS A 249 -10.76 -2.50 12.14
C LYS A 249 -10.28 -2.62 13.58
N TYR A 250 -9.40 -3.57 13.83
CA TYR A 250 -8.78 -3.83 15.12
C TYR A 250 -7.28 -4.04 14.96
N THR A 251 -6.50 -3.69 15.98
CA THR A 251 -5.08 -4.06 16.09
C THR A 251 -4.83 -4.82 17.39
N GLY A 252 -3.82 -5.67 17.41
CA GLY A 252 -3.48 -6.45 18.60
C GLY A 252 -2.25 -7.32 18.35
N THR A 253 -2.05 -8.30 19.22
CA THR A 253 -0.95 -9.27 19.10
C THR A 253 -1.45 -10.67 18.81
N ALA A 254 -0.59 -11.47 18.20
CA ALA A 254 -0.83 -12.86 17.89
C ALA A 254 0.45 -13.67 18.07
N LYS A 255 0.28 -15.00 18.10
CA LYS A 255 1.37 -15.98 18.02
C LYS A 255 1.19 -16.82 16.77
N ALA A 256 2.26 -17.50 16.38
CA ALA A 256 2.20 -18.51 15.36
C ALA A 256 1.92 -19.87 16.02
N VAL A 257 1.11 -20.70 15.37
CA VAL A 257 0.92 -22.10 15.77
C VAL A 257 1.08 -23.01 14.56
N LEU A 258 1.64 -24.20 14.78
CA LEU A 258 1.78 -25.19 13.72
C LEU A 258 0.44 -25.89 13.45
N LYS A 259 0.12 -26.03 12.17
CA LYS A 259 -1.05 -26.77 11.68
C LYS A 259 -0.61 -27.77 10.63
N SER A 260 -1.31 -28.91 10.59
CA SER A 260 -1.15 -29.90 9.53
C SER A 260 -2.38 -29.96 8.65
N GLU A 261 -2.21 -29.93 7.34
CA GLU A 261 -3.29 -30.12 6.37
C GLU A 261 -2.79 -30.88 5.14
N ASN A 262 -3.66 -31.66 4.51
CA ASN A 262 -3.34 -32.30 3.24
C ASN A 262 -3.60 -31.32 2.08
N ASP A 263 -2.70 -31.30 1.11
CA ASP A 263 -2.97 -30.63 -0.16
C ASP A 263 -4.00 -31.36 -1.02
N THR A 264 -4.36 -30.81 -2.17
CA THR A 264 -5.30 -31.43 -3.12
C THR A 264 -4.82 -32.78 -3.67
N SER A 265 -3.52 -33.07 -3.57
CA SER A 265 -2.90 -34.34 -3.97
C SER A 265 -2.82 -35.34 -2.82
N GLY A 266 -3.29 -34.98 -1.61
CA GLY A 266 -3.26 -35.82 -0.41
C GLY A 266 -1.94 -35.78 0.35
N ILE A 267 -0.98 -34.94 -0.04
CA ILE A 267 0.31 -34.80 0.66
C ILE A 267 0.10 -33.95 1.91
N ARG A 268 0.59 -34.41 3.06
CA ARG A 268 0.48 -33.69 4.33
C ARG A 268 1.55 -32.62 4.45
N HIS A 269 1.13 -31.39 4.73
CA HIS A 269 2.01 -30.23 4.95
C HIS A 269 1.88 -29.72 6.39
N ASN A 270 3.01 -29.31 6.98
CA ASN A 270 3.07 -28.63 8.26
C ASN A 270 3.44 -27.17 8.05
N TYR A 271 2.58 -26.26 8.48
CA TYR A 271 2.74 -24.82 8.25
C TYR A 271 2.28 -24.01 9.46
N ALA A 272 2.91 -22.85 9.66
CA ALA A 272 2.53 -21.91 10.69
C ALA A 272 1.29 -21.08 10.30
N VAL A 273 0.42 -20.83 11.27
CA VAL A 273 -0.79 -20.01 11.11
C VAL A 273 -0.91 -18.97 12.21
N ILE A 274 -1.67 -17.91 11.93
CA ILE A 274 -1.97 -16.84 12.89
C ILE A 274 -2.93 -17.36 13.97
N GLU A 275 -2.51 -17.32 15.23
CA GLU A 275 -3.37 -17.46 16.40
C GLU A 275 -3.45 -16.11 17.13
N ALA A 276 -4.54 -15.38 16.89
CA ALA A 276 -4.75 -14.06 17.49
C ALA A 276 -5.06 -14.17 18.99
N ASN A 277 -4.43 -13.31 19.79
CA ASN A 277 -4.79 -13.16 21.20
C ASN A 277 -6.03 -12.27 21.31
N ALA A 278 -7.20 -12.88 21.51
CA ALA A 278 -8.48 -12.17 21.56
C ALA A 278 -8.49 -11.01 22.59
N ASN A 279 -7.80 -11.17 23.72
CA ASN A 279 -7.75 -10.16 24.78
C ASN A 279 -6.86 -8.95 24.43
N SER A 280 -6.06 -9.04 23.36
CA SER A 280 -5.17 -7.96 22.93
C SER A 280 -5.80 -7.03 21.88
N LEU A 281 -6.93 -7.43 21.28
CA LEU A 281 -7.54 -6.71 20.17
C LEU A 281 -8.19 -5.42 20.64
N LYS A 282 -7.80 -4.30 20.04
CA LYS A 282 -8.34 -2.97 20.30
C LYS A 282 -8.92 -2.38 19.02
N PRO A 283 -10.11 -1.77 19.06
CA PRO A 283 -10.70 -1.13 17.90
C PRO A 283 -9.85 0.05 17.44
N VAL A 284 -9.68 0.18 16.13
CA VAL A 284 -9.12 1.36 15.48
C VAL A 284 -10.29 2.24 15.07
N LYS A 285 -10.29 3.50 15.53
CA LYS A 285 -11.31 4.50 15.17
C LYS A 285 -11.03 5.08 13.79
#